data_AF-A0AAD9I8X4-F1
#
_entry.id   AF-A0AAD9I8X4-F1
#
_cell.length_a   1.000
_cell.length_b   1.000
_cell.length_c   1.000
_cell.angle_alpha   90.00
_cell.angle_beta   90.00
_cell.angle_gamma   90.00
#
_symmetry.space_group_name_H-M   'P 1'
#
loop_
_entity.id
_entity.type
_entity.pdbx_description
1 polymer ?
#
loop_
_entity_poly.entity_id
_entity_poly.type
_entity_poly.pdbx_seq_one_letter_code
_entity_poly.pdbx_strand_id
1 'polypeptide(L)' 'MISRFITEIKASFNPFSPRAKSLLPRTTSEPDALLVKFKDGKEMKLDCDMGIKGVIEEIDRHSRVLQKQADLSDG' A
#
# COMPACT_ATOMS: atom_id res chain seq x y z
N MET A 1 5.89 8.85 -6.49
CA MET A 1 5.78 7.83 -5.44
C MET A 1 6.83 8.10 -4.39
N ILE A 2 6.42 8.67 -3.27
CA ILE A 2 7.26 8.93 -2.11
C ILE A 2 7.20 7.71 -1.18
N SER A 3 8.31 6.95 -1.09
CA SER A 3 8.41 5.75 -0.25
C SER A 3 9.07 5.98 1.11
N ARG A 4 9.67 7.16 1.35
CA ARG A 4 10.41 7.48 2.59
C ARG A 4 9.59 7.34 3.88
N PHE A 5 8.27 7.48 3.79
CA PHE A 5 7.35 7.41 4.92
C PHE A 5 6.75 6.02 5.13
N ILE A 6 7.09 5.04 4.30
CA ILE A 6 6.61 3.66 4.42
C ILE A 6 7.52 2.91 5.39
N THR A 7 6.93 2.14 6.30
CA THR A 7 7.63 1.31 7.30
C THR A 7 7.55 -0.17 7.00
N GLU A 8 6.39 -0.64 6.56
CA GLU A 8 6.15 -2.05 6.27
C GLU A 8 5.22 -2.19 5.07
N ILE A 9 5.51 -3.17 4.21
CA ILE A 9 4.65 -3.54 3.08
C ILE A 9 4.36 -5.04 3.20
N LYS A 10 3.09 -5.40 3.37
CA LYS A 10 2.62 -6.78 3.30
C LYS A 10 1.71 -6.94 2.09
N ALA A 11 2.11 -7.85 1.23
CA ALA A 11 1.42 -8.18 0.00
C ALA A 11 0.82 -9.59 0.15
N SER A 12 -0.50 -9.70 0.06
CA SER A 12 -1.20 -10.98 0.05
C SER A 12 -2.02 -11.06 -1.25
N PHE A 13 -1.54 -11.81 -2.26
CA PHE A 13 -2.18 -11.95 -3.59
C PHE A 13 -2.22 -13.38 -4.15
N ASN A 14 -3.38 -13.92 -4.52
CA ASN A 14 -3.51 -15.25 -5.12
C ASN A 14 -3.00 -15.30 -6.59
N PRO A 15 -1.96 -16.08 -6.97
CA PRO A 15 -1.42 -16.11 -8.34
C PRO A 15 -2.28 -16.85 -9.34
N PHE A 16 -3.27 -17.61 -8.84
CA PHE A 16 -4.22 -18.31 -9.67
C PHE A 16 -5.51 -17.50 -9.81
N SER A 17 -5.63 -16.37 -9.11
CA SER A 17 -6.63 -15.36 -9.42
C SER A 17 -6.24 -14.70 -10.74
N PRO A 18 -7.10 -14.69 -11.76
CA PRO A 18 -6.84 -13.94 -13.00
C PRO A 18 -6.69 -12.43 -12.77
N ARG A 19 -6.92 -11.94 -11.54
CA ARG A 19 -6.83 -10.55 -11.11
C ARG A 19 -5.49 -10.20 -10.46
N ALA A 20 -4.73 -11.17 -9.94
CA ALA A 20 -3.46 -10.92 -9.24
C ALA A 20 -2.25 -11.34 -10.11
N LYS A 21 -1.40 -10.37 -10.44
CA LYS A 21 -0.15 -10.58 -11.20
C LYS A 21 1.02 -11.12 -10.34
N SER A 22 0.82 -11.44 -9.06
CA SER A 22 1.90 -11.80 -8.12
C SER A 22 1.47 -12.93 -7.16
N LEU A 23 2.45 -13.69 -6.64
CA LEU A 23 2.32 -15.10 -6.22
C LEU A 23 1.97 -15.35 -4.73
N LEU A 24 0.86 -16.07 -4.48
CA LEU A 24 0.53 -16.83 -3.25
C LEU A 24 0.11 -18.32 -3.49
N PRO A 25 -0.11 -19.14 -2.48
CA PRO A 25 -0.66 -20.49 -2.66
C PRO A 25 -2.19 -20.52 -2.91
N ARG A 26 -2.65 -21.55 -3.61
CA ARG A 26 -4.02 -21.72 -4.18
C ARG A 26 -5.16 -21.94 -3.16
N THR A 27 -4.89 -21.93 -1.86
CA THR A 27 -5.79 -22.39 -0.79
C THR A 27 -6.34 -21.27 0.10
N THR A 28 -5.93 -20.03 -0.11
CA THR A 28 -6.42 -18.89 0.69
C THR A 28 -7.63 -18.23 0.01
N SER A 29 -8.73 -18.16 0.76
CA SER A 29 -9.94 -17.38 0.44
C SER A 29 -9.80 -15.94 0.96
N GLU A 30 -8.60 -15.47 1.25
CA GLU A 30 -8.38 -14.08 1.65
C GLU A 30 -8.31 -13.18 0.40
N PRO A 31 -9.00 -12.04 0.41
CA PRO A 31 -9.01 -11.13 -0.73
C PRO A 31 -7.62 -10.54 -0.98
N ASP A 32 -7.29 -10.38 -2.27
CA ASP A 32 -6.02 -9.79 -2.75
C ASP A 32 -5.86 -8.36 -2.18
N ALA A 33 -4.97 -8.18 -1.20
CA ALA A 33 -4.81 -6.93 -0.48
C ALA A 33 -3.34 -6.55 -0.31
N LEU A 34 -3.06 -5.27 -0.49
CA LEU A 34 -1.78 -4.64 -0.16
C LEU A 34 -1.94 -3.86 1.14
N LEU A 35 -1.31 -4.33 2.21
CA LEU A 35 -1.20 -3.57 3.45
C LEU A 35 0.09 -2.75 3.43
N VAL A 36 -0.05 -1.45 3.59
CA VAL A 36 1.05 -0.49 3.70
C VAL A 36 0.98 0.16 5.07
N LYS A 37 2.05 0.05 5.86
CA LYS A 37 2.20 0.81 7.09
C LYS A 37 3.10 2.01 6.85
N PHE A 38 2.74 3.12 7.46
CA PHE A 38 3.47 4.36 7.38
C PHE A 38 4.14 4.70 8.73
N LYS A 39 5.05 5.68 8.70
CA LYS A 39 5.83 6.14 9.88
C LYS A 39 4.98 6.83 10.93
N ASP A 40 3.83 7.35 10.56
CA ASP A 40 2.80 7.89 11.45
C ASP A 40 2.05 6.79 12.23
N GLY A 41 2.35 5.51 11.98
CA GLY A 41 1.64 4.37 12.56
C GLY A 41 0.34 4.02 11.83
N LYS A 42 0.00 4.73 10.75
CA LYS A 42 -1.22 4.45 9.97
C LYS A 42 -1.01 3.20 9.13
N GLU A 43 -1.99 2.30 9.22
CA GLU A 43 -2.08 1.13 8.36
C GLU A 43 -3.11 1.39 7.25
N MET A 44 -2.71 1.21 6.01
CA MET A 44 -3.54 1.40 4.83
C MET A 44 -3.68 0.08 4.09
N LYS A 45 -4.89 -0.45 4.03
CA LYS A 45 -5.24 -1.61 3.23
C LYS A 45 -5.76 -1.14 1.88
N LEU A 46 -5.06 -1.51 0.81
CA LEU A 46 -5.41 -1.18 -0.57
C LEU A 46 -5.87 -2.44 -1.28
N ASP A 47 -6.98 -2.32 -1.99
CA ASP A 47 -7.54 -3.40 -2.80
C ASP A 47 -6.86 -3.45 -4.18
N CYS A 48 -6.57 -4.66 -4.64
CA CYS A 48 -5.84 -4.86 -5.91
C CYS A 48 -6.68 -4.55 -7.16
N ASP A 49 -8.01 -4.45 -7.02
CA ASP A 49 -8.91 -4.12 -8.11
C ASP A 49 -8.70 -2.70 -8.65
N MET A 50 -8.05 -1.80 -7.87
CA MET A 50 -7.77 -0.42 -8.28
C MET A 50 -6.64 -0.30 -9.33
N GLY A 51 -5.90 -1.38 -9.57
CA GLY A 51 -4.74 -1.40 -10.46
C GLY A 51 -3.51 -0.67 -9.90
N ILE A 52 -2.33 -0.95 -10.47
CA ILE A 52 -1.04 -0.44 -9.97
C ILE A 52 -0.98 1.09 -9.92
N LYS A 53 -1.59 1.78 -10.91
CA LYS A 53 -1.59 3.25 -10.95
C LYS A 53 -2.36 3.86 -9.77
N GLY A 54 -3.56 3.34 -9.46
CA GLY A 54 -4.36 3.82 -8.35
C GLY A 54 -3.69 3.58 -7.00
N VAL A 55 -3.06 2.41 -6.84
CA VAL A 55 -2.25 2.09 -5.65
C VAL A 55 -1.10 3.10 -5.46
N ILE A 56 -0.39 3.43 -6.55
CA ILE A 56 0.71 4.40 -6.50
C ILE A 56 0.21 5.80 -6.13
N GLU A 57 -0.93 6.23 -6.69
CA GLU A 57 -1.52 7.54 -6.39
C GLU A 57 -1.94 7.67 -4.93
N GLU A 58 -2.58 6.65 -4.36
CA GLU A 58 -3.05 6.70 -2.97
C GLU A 58 -1.89 6.72 -1.97
N ILE A 59 -0.84 5.93 -2.24
CA ILE A 59 0.40 5.96 -1.45
C ILE A 59 1.08 7.34 -1.55
N ASP A 60 1.18 7.90 -2.76
CA ASP A 60 1.81 9.22 -2.97
C ASP A 60 1.03 10.34 -2.28
N ARG A 61 -0.30 10.27 -2.32
CA ARG A 61 -1.19 11.21 -1.63
C ARG A 61 -0.95 11.22 -0.12
N HIS A 62 -0.94 10.05 0.53
CA HIS A 62 -0.72 9.95 1.97
C HIS A 62 0.70 10.41 2.35
N SER A 63 1.71 10.00 1.58
CA SER A 63 3.09 10.43 1.79
C SER A 63 3.30 11.95 1.66
N ARG A 64 2.57 12.64 0.76
CA ARG A 64 2.65 14.11 0.64
C ARG A 64 2.05 14.84 1.83
N VAL A 65 1.00 14.29 2.44
CA VAL A 65 0.43 14.84 3.68
C VAL A 65 1.45 14.72 4.81
N LEU A 66 2.09 13.56 4.93
CA LEU A 66 3.15 13.33 5.93
C LEU A 66 4.36 14.25 5.72
N GLN A 67 4.73 14.50 4.46
CA GLN A 67 5.79 15.45 4.16
C GLN A 67 5.45 16.86 4.63
N LYS A 68 4.24 17.36 4.30
CA LYS A 68 3.79 18.68 4.77
C LYS A 68 3.72 18.77 6.29
N GLN A 69 3.33 17.70 6.97
CA GLN A 69 3.29 17.64 8.42
C GLN A 69 4.69 17.69 9.03
N ALA A 70 5.64 16.94 8.47
CA ALA A 70 7.04 16.99 8.88
C ALA A 70 7.64 18.39 8.68
N ASP A 71 7.39 19.00 7.53
CA ASP A 71 7.86 20.36 7.21
C ASP A 71 7.26 21.42 8.17
N LEU A 72 6.04 21.20 8.68
CA LEU A 72 5.40 22.08 9.68
C LEU A 72 5.89 21.85 11.12
N SER A 73 6.27 20.62 11.47
CA SER A 73 6.74 20.29 12.82
C SER A 73 8.22 20.59 13.06
N ASP A 74 9.01 20.69 11.99
CA ASP A 74 10.45 21.00 12.02
C ASP A 74 10.74 22.53 12.03
N GLY A 75 9.71 23.38 12.09
CA GLY A 75 9.80 24.84 12.20
C GLY A 75 9.43 25.36 13.58
#